data_AF-A0A7X7RG54-F1
#
_entry.id   AF-A0A7X7RG54-F1
#
_cell.length_a   1.000
_cell.length_b   1.000
_cell.length_c   1.000
_cell.angle_alpha   90.00
_cell.angle_beta   90.00
_cell.angle_gamma   90.00
#
_symmetry.space_group_name_H-M   'P 1'
#
loop_
_entity.id
_entity.type
_entity.pdbx_description
1 polymer ?
#
loop_
_entity_poly.entity_id
_entity_poly.type
_entity_poly.pdbx_seq_one_letter_code
_entity_poly.pdbx_strand_id
1 'polypeptide(L)'
;MTRPLFNDCLIAADFRRLFNEMGWDRPAAHGPLALAVDAASLTIHEVAQKCGFHAYVCEVDEWPPPATRRNIDLQLRKYGNDYILVIVRTGTPCHHLWLVPVKTAEKRELVALEYASPDQAAFLYEKIEAISFRLDE
;
A
#
# COMPACT_ATOMS: atom_id res chain seq x y z
N MET A 1 2.03 -3.42 -17.38
CA MET A 1 3.45 -3.40 -16.94
C MET A 1 4.10 -4.75 -17.29
N THR A 2 5.43 -4.92 -17.28
CA THR A 2 6.06 -6.25 -17.45
C THR A 2 6.46 -6.84 -16.09
N ARG A 3 6.35 -8.17 -15.93
CA ARG A 3 6.76 -8.89 -14.70
C ARG A 3 8.19 -8.60 -14.20
N PRO A 4 9.24 -8.51 -15.06
CA PRO A 4 10.57 -8.15 -14.56
C PRO A 4 10.64 -6.74 -13.98
N LEU A 5 9.92 -5.77 -14.56
CA LEU A 5 9.89 -4.40 -14.07
C LEU A 5 9.11 -4.30 -12.75
N PHE A 6 8.05 -5.08 -12.60
CA PHE A 6 7.35 -5.21 -11.31
C PHE A 6 8.28 -5.73 -10.20
N ASN A 7 9.02 -6.82 -10.48
CA ASN A 7 9.96 -7.39 -9.51
C ASN A 7 11.07 -6.39 -9.14
N ASP A 8 11.59 -5.65 -10.11
CA ASP A 8 12.60 -4.60 -9.90
C ASP A 8 12.08 -3.52 -8.94
N CYS A 9 10.85 -3.05 -9.16
CA CYS A 9 10.21 -2.07 -8.29
C CYS A 9 9.98 -2.62 -6.88
N LEU A 10 9.63 -3.90 -6.73
CA LEU A 10 9.52 -4.53 -5.42
C LEU A 10 10.90 -4.61 -4.72
N ILE A 11 11.94 -5.03 -5.42
CA ILE A 11 13.28 -5.15 -4.84
C ILE A 11 13.80 -3.78 -4.37
N ALA A 12 13.56 -2.74 -5.17
CA ALA A 12 13.94 -1.37 -4.85
C ALA A 12 13.00 -0.66 -3.85
N ALA A 13 11.89 -1.30 -3.46
CA ALA A 13 10.78 -0.69 -2.72
C ALA A 13 10.24 0.61 -3.38
N ASP A 14 10.36 0.73 -4.70
CA ASP A 14 9.93 1.92 -5.46
C ASP A 14 8.45 1.78 -5.90
N PHE A 15 7.56 1.85 -4.90
CA PHE A 15 6.12 1.75 -5.14
C PHE A 15 5.58 2.94 -5.93
N ARG A 16 6.22 4.10 -5.83
CA ARG A 16 5.87 5.25 -6.66
C ARG A 16 6.00 4.88 -8.13
N ARG A 17 7.16 4.35 -8.54
CA ARG A 17 7.35 3.91 -9.93
C ARG A 17 6.37 2.80 -10.28
N LEU A 18 6.18 1.81 -9.41
CA LEU A 18 5.26 0.70 -9.62
C LEU A 18 3.84 1.16 -9.97
N PHE A 19 3.25 2.06 -9.17
CA PHE A 19 1.90 2.55 -9.41
C PHE A 19 1.80 3.45 -10.65
N ASN A 20 2.80 4.29 -10.91
CA ASN A 20 2.83 5.11 -12.13
C ASN A 20 2.86 4.24 -13.40
N GLU A 21 3.67 3.17 -13.43
CA GLU A 21 3.74 2.22 -14.55
C GLU A 21 2.44 1.42 -14.74
N MET A 22 1.58 1.40 -13.72
CA MET A 22 0.25 0.81 -13.76
C MET A 22 -0.84 1.81 -14.18
N GLY A 23 -0.47 3.04 -14.53
CA GLY A 23 -1.39 4.09 -14.95
C GLY A 23 -2.11 4.79 -13.80
N TRP A 24 -1.53 4.80 -12.60
CA TRP A 24 -2.00 5.65 -11.50
C TRP A 24 -1.41 7.06 -11.66
N ASP A 25 -2.16 8.04 -11.20
CA ASP A 25 -1.74 9.43 -11.21
C ASP A 25 -0.75 9.72 -10.08
N ARG A 26 0.03 10.79 -10.28
CA ARG A 26 0.87 11.32 -9.22
C ARG A 26 -0.02 11.89 -8.11
N PRO A 27 0.36 11.70 -6.84
CA PRO A 27 -0.36 12.33 -5.75
C PRO A 27 -0.30 13.84 -5.93
N ALA A 28 -1.41 14.53 -5.63
CA ALA A 28 -1.33 15.96 -5.37
C ALA A 28 -0.29 16.14 -4.27
N ALA A 29 0.56 17.17 -4.36
CA ALA A 29 1.77 17.33 -3.56
C ALA A 29 1.50 17.59 -2.06
N HIS A 30 0.79 16.68 -1.40
CA HIS A 30 0.57 16.63 0.03
C HIS A 30 1.86 16.09 0.65
N GLY A 31 2.37 16.82 1.65
CA GLY A 31 3.51 16.36 2.44
C GLY A 31 3.19 15.04 3.17
N PRO A 32 4.19 14.42 3.80
CA PRO A 32 3.99 13.20 4.58
C PRO A 32 2.89 13.37 5.63
N LEU A 33 2.05 12.35 5.77
CA LEU A 33 1.02 12.25 6.79
C LEU A 33 1.62 11.65 8.06
N ALA A 34 1.63 12.41 9.14
CA ALA A 34 2.01 11.91 10.45
C ALA A 34 0.78 11.31 11.15
N LEU A 35 0.74 9.98 11.28
CA LEU A 35 -0.32 9.29 12.01
C LEU A 35 0.16 8.93 13.41
N ALA A 36 -0.59 9.36 14.42
CA ALA A 36 -0.38 8.90 15.80
C ALA A 36 -0.98 7.49 15.94
N VAL A 37 -0.12 6.48 16.07
CA VAL A 37 -0.52 5.08 16.19
C VAL A 37 0.17 4.48 17.42
N ASP A 38 -0.63 4.05 18.38
CA ASP A 38 -0.16 3.59 19.69
C ASP A 38 0.66 4.69 20.41
N ALA A 39 1.97 4.48 20.58
CA ALA A 39 2.90 5.40 21.21
C ALA A 39 3.91 6.04 20.23
N ALA A 40 3.82 5.72 18.94
CA ALA A 40 4.74 6.19 17.92
C ALA A 40 3.99 7.01 16.85
N SER A 41 4.71 7.95 16.23
CA SER A 41 4.25 8.63 15.02
C SER A 41 4.73 7.85 13.80
N LEU A 42 3.80 7.25 13.05
CA LEU A 42 4.10 6.68 11.74
C LEU A 42 4.07 7.79 10.69
N THR A 43 5.11 7.85 9.88
CA THR A 43 5.16 8.75 8.72
C THR A 43 4.70 7.97 7.49
N ILE A 44 3.61 8.43 6.89
CA ILE A 44 3.01 7.82 5.71
C ILE A 44 3.15 8.76 4.53
N HIS A 45 3.68 8.24 3.44
CA HIS A 45 3.88 8.96 2.20
C HIS A 45 2.85 8.52 1.16
N GLU A 46 2.10 9.46 0.62
CA GLU A 46 1.31 9.18 -0.57
C GLU A 46 2.23 9.10 -1.78
N VAL A 47 2.18 7.99 -2.51
CA VAL A 47 3.06 7.73 -3.66
C VAL A 47 2.34 7.77 -5.00
N ALA A 48 1.01 7.56 -4.99
CA ALA A 48 0.15 7.56 -6.16
C ALA A 48 -1.32 7.72 -5.75
N GLN A 49 -2.17 8.13 -6.69
CA GLN A 49 -3.62 8.11 -6.54
C GLN A 49 -4.30 7.77 -7.86
N LYS A 50 -5.52 7.26 -7.82
CA LYS A 50 -6.36 7.07 -9.02
C LYS A 50 -7.83 7.11 -8.62
N CYS A 51 -8.61 8.02 -9.20
CA CYS A 51 -10.07 8.12 -8.98
C CYS A 51 -10.49 8.16 -7.49
N GLY A 52 -9.72 8.85 -6.62
CA GLY A 52 -9.97 8.90 -5.18
C GLY A 52 -9.50 7.67 -4.39
N PHE A 53 -8.86 6.71 -5.04
CA PHE A 53 -8.12 5.62 -4.42
C PHE A 53 -6.67 6.06 -4.19
N HIS A 54 -6.19 5.98 -2.95
CA HIS A 54 -4.84 6.48 -2.61
C HIS A 54 -3.86 5.34 -2.35
N ALA A 55 -2.66 5.43 -2.89
CA ALA A 55 -1.56 4.53 -2.60
C ALA A 55 -0.58 5.20 -1.64
N TYR A 56 -0.40 4.58 -0.48
CA TYR A 56 0.45 5.04 0.60
C TYR A 56 1.60 4.06 0.84
N VAL A 57 2.73 4.58 1.28
CA VAL A 57 3.90 3.82 1.73
C VAL A 57 4.31 4.27 3.12
N CYS A 58 4.66 3.32 3.97
CA CYS A 58 5.19 3.58 5.29
C CYS A 58 6.37 2.65 5.57
N GLU A 59 7.46 3.20 6.09
CA GLU A 59 8.63 2.44 6.50
C GLU A 59 8.55 2.16 8.01
N VAL A 60 8.84 0.91 8.39
CA VAL A 60 8.83 0.48 9.79
C VAL A 60 10.04 -0.41 10.09
N ASP A 61 10.55 -0.35 11.31
CA ASP A 61 11.58 -1.30 11.79
C ASP A 61 10.99 -2.68 12.14
N GLU A 62 9.77 -2.68 12.68
CA GLU A 62 9.07 -3.88 13.13
C GLU A 62 7.67 -3.97 12.55
N TRP A 63 7.21 -5.19 12.28
CA TRP A 63 5.88 -5.42 11.73
C TRP A 63 4.81 -5.00 12.74
N PRO A 64 3.87 -4.10 12.37
CA PRO A 64 2.84 -3.68 13.29
C PRO A 64 1.93 -4.86 13.65
N PRO A 65 1.58 -5.04 14.93
CA PRO A 65 0.63 -6.07 15.33
C PRO A 65 -0.78 -5.77 14.79
N PRO A 66 -1.70 -6.74 14.79
CA PRO A 66 -3.05 -6.56 14.25
C PRO A 66 -3.82 -5.36 14.85
N ALA A 67 -3.63 -5.06 16.13
CA ALA A 67 -4.23 -3.90 16.79
C ALA A 67 -3.76 -2.57 16.17
N THR A 68 -2.45 -2.42 15.98
CA THR A 68 -1.82 -1.26 15.34
C THR A 68 -2.29 -1.11 13.89
N ARG A 69 -2.37 -2.19 13.12
CA ARG A 69 -2.91 -2.18 11.73
C ARG A 69 -4.34 -1.62 11.69
N ARG A 70 -5.18 -2.01 12.64
CA ARG A 70 -6.56 -1.51 12.75
C ARG A 70 -6.60 -0.04 13.14
N ASN A 71 -5.70 0.40 14.02
CA ASN A 71 -5.58 1.81 14.38
C ASN A 71 -5.12 2.66 13.18
N ILE A 72 -4.16 2.16 12.37
CA ILE A 72 -3.76 2.79 11.11
C ILE A 72 -4.97 2.94 10.17
N ASP A 73 -5.78 1.88 9.97
CA ASP A 73 -7.00 1.99 9.15
C ASP A 73 -7.95 3.06 9.66
N LEU A 74 -8.18 3.13 10.97
CA LEU A 74 -9.04 4.16 11.57
C LEU A 74 -8.53 5.59 11.34
N GLN A 75 -7.20 5.79 11.37
CA GLN A 75 -6.60 7.09 11.12
C GLN A 75 -6.61 7.45 9.63
N LEU A 76 -6.28 6.51 8.73
CA LEU A 76 -6.28 6.72 7.27
C LEU A 76 -7.67 7.02 6.71
N ARG A 77 -8.73 6.48 7.31
CA ARG A 77 -10.13 6.78 6.95
C ARG A 77 -10.47 8.27 6.97
N LYS A 78 -9.73 9.10 7.70
CA LYS A 78 -9.90 10.56 7.72
C LYS A 78 -9.46 11.23 6.42
N TYR A 79 -8.57 10.57 5.67
CA TYR A 79 -7.99 11.06 4.41
C TYR A 79 -8.61 10.39 3.19
N GLY A 80 -9.07 9.14 3.33
CA GLY A 80 -9.77 8.42 2.27
C GLY A 80 -10.30 7.09 2.76
N ASN A 81 -11.47 6.67 2.25
CA ASN A 81 -11.99 5.34 2.57
C ASN A 81 -11.27 4.25 1.79
N ASP A 82 -10.83 4.55 0.58
CA ASP A 82 -10.32 3.59 -0.37
C ASP A 82 -8.83 3.87 -0.56
N TYR A 83 -7.99 2.94 -0.10
CA TYR A 83 -6.54 3.10 -0.13
C TYR A 83 -5.80 1.78 -0.21
N ILE A 84 -4.54 1.82 -0.65
CA ILE A 84 -3.55 0.75 -0.48
C ILE A 84 -2.48 1.32 0.44
N LEU A 85 -2.20 0.67 1.56
CA LEU A 85 -1.04 1.00 2.37
C LEU A 85 -0.01 -0.10 2.25
N VAL A 86 1.17 0.25 1.76
CA VAL A 86 2.32 -0.65 1.68
C VAL A 86 3.27 -0.33 2.82
N ILE A 87 3.45 -1.29 3.72
CA ILE A 87 4.40 -1.21 4.81
C ILE A 87 5.68 -1.91 4.35
N VAL A 88 6.79 -1.17 4.36
CA VAL A 88 8.12 -1.63 3.99
C VAL A 88 8.93 -1.80 5.27
N ARG A 89 9.54 -2.97 5.44
CA ARG A 89 10.40 -3.20 6.60
C ARG A 89 11.84 -2.77 6.30
N THR A 90 12.35 -1.84 7.09
CA THR A 90 13.73 -1.35 6.97
C THR A 90 14.72 -2.50 7.20
N GLY A 91 15.79 -2.54 6.40
CA GLY A 91 16.84 -3.56 6.52
C GLY A 91 16.51 -4.94 5.93
N THR A 92 15.28 -5.18 5.47
CA THR A 92 14.90 -6.42 4.75
C THR A 92 14.39 -6.11 3.34
N PRO A 93 15.22 -6.30 2.29
CA PRO A 93 14.78 -6.06 0.92
C PRO A 93 13.66 -7.03 0.53
N CYS A 94 12.71 -6.56 -0.28
CA CYS A 94 11.54 -7.33 -0.75
C CYS A 94 10.55 -7.82 0.32
N HIS A 95 10.67 -7.41 1.59
CA HIS A 95 9.70 -7.79 2.62
C HIS A 95 8.70 -6.67 2.85
N HIS A 96 7.48 -6.87 2.32
CA HIS A 96 6.42 -5.88 2.39
C HIS A 96 5.12 -6.47 2.93
N LEU A 97 4.33 -5.61 3.55
CA LEU A 97 2.98 -5.91 4.01
C LEU A 97 2.00 -4.91 3.40
N TRP A 98 1.08 -5.40 2.61
CA TRP A 98 0.04 -4.61 1.96
C TRP A 98 -1.23 -4.68 2.80
N LEU A 99 -1.76 -3.52 3.14
CA LEU A 99 -3.02 -3.36 3.86
C LEU A 99 -4.03 -2.72 2.91
N VAL A 100 -5.12 -3.44 2.62
CA VAL A 100 -6.17 -2.99 1.71
C VAL A 100 -7.53 -3.16 2.38
N PRO A 101 -8.25 -2.08 2.68
CA PRO A 101 -9.61 -2.17 3.16
C PRO A 101 -10.52 -2.61 2.02
N VAL A 102 -11.23 -3.72 2.22
CA VAL A 102 -12.22 -4.24 1.29
C VAL A 102 -13.60 -4.04 1.91
N LYS A 103 -14.48 -3.38 1.17
CA LYS A 103 -15.87 -3.16 1.57
C LYS A 103 -16.73 -4.28 0.99
N THR A 104 -17.28 -5.14 1.84
CA THR A 104 -18.32 -6.09 1.45
C THR A 104 -19.70 -5.52 1.81
N ALA A 105 -20.78 -6.17 1.33
CA ALA A 105 -22.16 -5.75 1.62
C ALA A 105 -22.47 -5.71 3.14
N GLU A 106 -21.76 -6.51 3.94
CA GLU A 106 -22.01 -6.67 5.38
C GLU A 106 -21.01 -5.92 6.26
N LYS A 107 -19.73 -5.79 5.85
CA LYS A 107 -18.70 -5.16 6.67
C LYS A 107 -17.50 -4.66 5.86
N ARG A 108 -16.73 -3.75 6.46
CA ARG A 108 -15.39 -3.38 5.99
C ARG A 108 -14.35 -4.26 6.66
N GLU A 109 -13.58 -4.99 5.87
CA GLU A 109 -12.52 -5.87 6.34
C GLU A 109 -11.17 -5.35 5.86
N LEU A 110 -10.16 -5.32 6.74
CA LEU A 110 -8.80 -4.94 6.37
C LEU A 110 -8.04 -6.19 5.96
N VAL A 111 -7.81 -6.35 4.66
CA VAL A 111 -7.01 -7.46 4.13
C VAL A 111 -5.55 -7.12 4.31
N ALA A 112 -4.80 -8.04 4.91
CA ALA A 112 -3.36 -7.92 5.11
C ALA A 112 -2.65 -8.99 4.27
N LEU A 113 -1.72 -8.56 3.44
CA LEU A 113 -1.01 -9.41 2.50
C LEU A 113 0.49 -9.23 2.66
N GLU A 114 1.16 -10.26 3.15
CA GLU A 114 2.60 -10.26 3.38
C GLU A 114 3.32 -11.12 2.36
N TYR A 115 4.47 -10.64 1.89
CA TYR A 115 5.41 -11.43 1.09
C TYR A 115 6.83 -10.97 1.37
N ALA A 116 7.78 -11.90 1.25
CA ALA A 116 9.21 -11.67 1.49
C ALA A 116 10.07 -11.89 0.24
N SER A 117 9.46 -12.14 -0.91
CA SER A 117 10.18 -12.37 -2.17
C SER A 117 9.30 -12.05 -3.39
N PRO A 118 9.90 -11.74 -4.55
CA PRO A 118 9.15 -11.51 -5.79
C PRO A 118 8.40 -12.74 -6.29
N ASP A 119 8.88 -13.95 -5.97
CA ASP A 119 8.17 -15.20 -6.31
C ASP A 119 6.86 -15.31 -5.52
N GLN A 120 6.92 -15.03 -4.22
CA GLN A 120 5.72 -14.91 -3.39
C GLN A 120 4.82 -13.77 -3.87
N ALA A 121 5.36 -12.65 -4.35
CA ALA A 121 4.57 -11.53 -4.87
C ALA A 121 3.93 -11.80 -6.25
N ALA A 122 4.14 -12.97 -6.87
CA ALA A 122 3.59 -13.28 -8.20
C ALA A 122 2.06 -13.18 -8.25
N PHE A 123 1.36 -13.63 -7.21
CA PHE A 123 -0.11 -13.52 -7.16
C PHE A 123 -0.57 -12.05 -7.02
N LEU A 124 0.27 -11.18 -6.44
CA LEU A 124 -0.04 -9.75 -6.33
C LEU A 124 0.00 -9.11 -7.71
N TYR A 125 0.97 -9.48 -8.56
CA TYR A 125 1.03 -9.03 -9.95
C TYR A 125 -0.28 -9.33 -10.70
N GLU A 126 -0.82 -10.54 -10.56
CA GLU A 126 -2.08 -10.93 -11.21
C GLU A 126 -3.29 -10.14 -10.68
N LYS A 127 -3.32 -9.84 -9.38
CA LYS A 127 -4.44 -9.12 -8.75
C LYS A 127 -4.37 -7.61 -8.96
N ILE A 128 -3.17 -7.04 -8.97
CA ILE A 128 -2.99 -5.59 -8.98
C ILE A 128 -3.33 -5.00 -10.35
N GLU A 129 -3.07 -5.72 -11.45
CA GLU A 129 -3.54 -5.32 -12.78
C GLU A 129 -5.09 -5.29 -12.84
N ALA A 130 -5.75 -6.28 -12.22
CA ALA A 130 -7.21 -6.31 -12.12
C ALA A 130 -7.78 -5.17 -11.26
N ILE A 131 -7.05 -4.73 -10.22
CA ILE A 131 -7.45 -3.57 -9.40
C ILE A 131 -7.32 -2.27 -10.22
N SER A 132 -6.23 -2.08 -10.96
CA SER A 132 -6.01 -0.86 -11.76
C SER A 132 -7.09 -0.68 -12.84
N PHE A 133 -7.48 -1.77 -13.51
CA PHE A 133 -8.53 -1.74 -14.54
C PHE A 133 -9.89 -1.32 -13.98
N ARG A 134 -10.28 -1.86 -12.81
CA ARG A 134 -11.57 -1.54 -12.16
C ARG A 134 -11.71 -0.08 -11.70
N LEU A 135 -10.59 0.66 -11.60
CA LEU A 135 -10.59 2.07 -11.22
C LEU A 135 -10.70 3.01 -12.44
N ASP A 136 -10.64 2.47 -13.66
CA ASP A 136 -10.70 3.22 -14.92
C ASP A 136 -12.12 3.30 -15.52
N GLU A 137 -13.05 2.46 -15.05
CA GLU A 137 -14.46 2.40 -15.49
C GLU A 137 -15.41 3.29 -14.66
#